data_AF-A0A960MGC1-F1
#
_entry.id   AF-A0A960MGC1-F1
#
_cell.length_a   1.000
_cell.length_b   1.000
_cell.length_c   1.000
_cell.angle_alpha   90.00
_cell.angle_beta   90.00
_cell.angle_gamma   90.00
#
_symmetry.space_group_name_H-M   'P 1'
#
loop_
_entity.id
_entity.type
_entity.pdbx_description
1 polymer ?
#
loop_
_entity_poly.entity_id
_entity_poly.type
_entity_poly.pdbx_seq_one_letter_code
_entity_poly.pdbx_strand_id
1 'polypeptide(L)' 'MKTKPTTSSANTIGIDLGDRKHAVCVLDAKGRVIRIETIANTRAALTALSRRHRRALV' A
#
# COMPACT_ATOMS: atom_id res chain seq x y z
N MET A 1 -2.34 22.12 -26.28
CA MET A 1 -2.22 20.67 -26.00
C MET A 1 -2.81 20.40 -24.63
N LYS A 2 -3.89 19.63 -24.52
CA LYS A 2 -4.41 19.16 -23.22
C LYS A 2 -3.71 17.85 -22.89
N THR A 3 -2.90 17.81 -21.84
CA THR A 3 -2.22 16.61 -21.37
C THR A 3 -3.24 15.61 -20.83
N LYS A 4 -3.25 14.39 -21.37
CA LYS A 4 -4.10 13.28 -20.91
C LYS A 4 -3.72 12.96 -19.46
N PRO A 5 -4.67 12.87 -18.51
CA PRO A 5 -4.32 12.49 -17.15
C PRO A 5 -3.74 11.09 -17.20
N THR A 6 -2.47 10.94 -16.81
CA THR A 6 -1.87 9.64 -16.55
C THR A 6 -2.65 9.01 -15.42
N THR A 7 -3.61 8.15 -15.75
CA THR A 7 -4.31 7.30 -14.78
C THR A 7 -3.23 6.46 -14.11
N SER A 8 -2.77 6.91 -12.94
CA SER A 8 -1.76 6.18 -12.18
C SER A 8 -2.35 4.82 -11.86
N SER A 9 -1.84 3.76 -12.48
CA SER A 9 -2.21 2.38 -12.15
C SER A 9 -1.58 1.91 -10.84
N ALA A 10 -1.04 2.84 -10.05
CA ALA A 10 -0.37 2.55 -8.79
C ALA A 10 -1.41 2.36 -7.69
N ASN A 11 -1.19 1.32 -6.87
CA ASN A 11 -1.97 1.10 -5.66
C ASN A 11 -1.50 2.09 -4.57
N THR A 12 -2.36 2.38 -3.60
CA THR A 12 -1.96 3.10 -2.37
C THR A 12 -1.91 2.10 -1.23
N ILE A 13 -0.92 2.21 -0.34
CA ILE A 13 -0.85 1.40 0.88
C ILE A 13 -0.99 2.31 2.10
N GLY A 14 -2.06 2.13 2.85
CA GLY A 14 -2.19 2.67 4.21
C GLY A 14 -1.61 1.67 5.22
N ILE A 15 -0.81 2.17 6.15
CA ILE A 15 -0.27 1.38 7.27
C ILE A 15 -0.65 2.09 8.57
N ASP A 16 -1.38 1.39 9.43
CA ASP A 16 -1.64 1.81 10.80
C ASP A 16 -0.68 1.07 11.74
N LEU A 17 0.14 1.84 12.46
CA LEU A 17 1.23 1.32 13.28
C LEU A 17 0.71 0.92 14.65
N GLY A 18 1.29 -0.15 15.19
CA GLY A 18 0.89 -0.71 16.48
C GLY A 18 2.01 -1.55 17.06
N ASP A 19 1.95 -1.79 18.37
CA ASP A 19 3.09 -2.31 19.13
C ASP A 19 3.48 -3.74 18.74
N ARG A 20 2.49 -4.60 18.48
CA ARG A 20 2.73 -6.02 18.13
C ARG A 20 2.58 -6.31 16.64
N LYS A 21 1.65 -5.60 15.98
CA LYS A 21 1.28 -5.80 14.58
C LYS A 21 0.89 -4.47 13.96
N HIS A 22 1.00 -4.37 12.64
CA HIS A 22 0.49 -3.25 11.85
C HIS A 22 -0.73 -3.71 11.07
N ALA A 23 -1.75 -2.86 10.99
CA ALA A 23 -2.85 -3.06 10.06
C ALA A 23 -2.47 -2.43 8.71
N VAL A 24 -2.75 -3.13 7.63
CA VAL A 24 -2.41 -2.72 6.27
C VAL A 24 -3.68 -2.72 5.43
N CYS A 25 -3.89 -1.63 4.69
CA CYS A 25 -4.95 -1.49 3.71
C CYS A 25 -4.34 -1.14 2.35
N VAL A 26 -4.72 -1.89 1.31
CA VAL A 26 -4.29 -1.63 -0.06
C VAL A 26 -5.48 -1.16 -0.89
N LEU A 27 -5.33 0.00 -1.52
CA LEU A 27 -6.31 0.59 -2.41
C LEU A 27 -5.86 0.46 -3.86
N ASP A 28 -6.80 0.22 -4.78
CA ASP A 28 -6.56 0.40 -6.20
C ASP A 28 -6.55 1.89 -6.60
N ALA A 29 -6.24 2.16 -7.88
CA ALA A 29 -6.22 3.51 -8.45
C ALA A 29 -7.57 4.27 -8.38
N LYS A 30 -8.68 3.57 -8.09
CA LYS A 30 -10.02 4.17 -7.90
C LYS A 30 -10.35 4.40 -6.42
N GLY A 31 -9.39 4.15 -5.51
CA GLY A 31 -9.57 4.24 -4.07
C GLY A 31 -10.34 3.07 -3.47
N ARG A 32 -10.56 1.97 -4.21
CA ARG A 32 -11.29 0.81 -3.69
C ARG A 32 -10.34 -0.09 -2.91
N VAL A 33 -10.79 -0.57 -1.75
CA VAL A 33 -10.04 -1.54 -0.96
C VAL A 33 -9.96 -2.87 -1.71
N ILE A 34 -8.74 -3.33 -1.98
CA ILE A 34 -8.46 -4.61 -2.64
C ILE A 34 -7.79 -5.63 -1.72
N ARG A 35 -7.25 -5.17 -0.57
CA ARG A 35 -6.68 -6.05 0.46
C ARG A 35 -6.68 -5.35 1.82
N ILE A 36 -7.02 -6.11 2.85
CA ILE A 36 -6.77 -5.78 4.25
C ILE A 36 -5.98 -6.94 4.84
N GLU A 37 -4.87 -6.64 5.50
CA GLU A 37 -4.04 -7.66 6.17
C GLU A 37 -3.44 -7.09 7.46
N THR A 38 -2.86 -7.98 8.27
CA THR A 38 -2.00 -7.58 9.39
C THR A 38 -0.62 -8.17 9.19
N ILE A 39 0.41 -7.39 9.52
CA ILE A 39 1.79 -7.85 9.48
C ILE A 39 2.42 -7.72 10.88
N ALA A 40 3.43 -8.53 11.17
CA ALA A 40 4.19 -8.41 12.41
C ALA A 40 4.93 -7.06 12.47
N ASN A 41 5.07 -6.49 13.66
CA ASN A 41 5.92 -5.31 13.89
C ASN A 41 7.41 -5.69 13.85
N THR A 42 7.90 -6.05 12.67
CA THR A 42 9.31 -6.36 12.43
C THR A 42 9.77 -5.70 11.14
N ARG A 43 11.04 -5.28 11.10
CA ARG A 43 11.66 -4.72 9.90
C ARG A 43 11.57 -5.67 8.70
N ALA A 44 11.70 -6.97 8.92
CA ALA A 44 11.60 -7.98 7.87
C ALA A 44 10.20 -8.00 7.23
N ALA A 45 9.14 -7.92 8.05
CA ALA A 45 7.76 -7.88 7.56
C ALA A 45 7.46 -6.61 6.75
N LEU A 46 7.91 -5.44 7.22
CA LEU A 46 7.78 -4.19 6.47
C LEU A 46 8.56 -4.22 5.15
N THR A 47 9.78 -4.76 5.16
CA THR A 47 10.58 -4.92 3.93
C THR A 47 9.89 -5.85 2.94
N ALA A 48 9.30 -6.96 3.42
CA ALA A 48 8.52 -7.86 2.59
C ALA A 48 7.28 -7.16 2.01
N LEU A 49 6.56 -6.36 2.81
CA LEU A 49 5.42 -5.57 2.35
C LEU A 49 5.83 -4.60 1.23
N SER A 50 6.90 -3.82 1.41
CA SER A 50 7.41 -2.91 0.38
C SER A 50 7.80 -3.64 -0.91
N ARG A 51 8.39 -4.85 -0.81
CA ARG A 51 8.74 -5.66 -1.97
C ARG A 51 7.53 -6.21 -2.73
N ARG A 52 6.41 -6.50 -2.04
CA ARG A 52 5.15 -6.92 -2.66
C ARG A 52 4.49 -5.78 -3.44
N HIS A 53 4.74 -4.54 -3.03
CA HIS A 53 4.08 -3.35 -3.57
C HIS A 53 5.06 -2.27 -4.02
N ARG A 54 6.03 -2.63 -4.89
CA ARG A 54 7.17 -1.77 -5.28
C ARG A 54 6.82 -0.44 -5.96
N ARG A 55 5.58 -0.27 -6.41
CA ARG A 55 5.09 0.92 -7.11
C ARG A 55 3.94 1.58 -6.37
N ALA A 56 3.70 1.19 -5.13
CA ALA A 56 2.65 1.81 -4.36
C ALA A 56 3.00 3.28 -4.07
N LEU A 57 1.97 4.11 -4.08
CA LEU A 57 2.06 5.48 -3.63
C LEU A 57 1.97 5.52 -2.09
N VAL A 58 2.61 6.54 -1.52
CA VAL A 58 2.56 6.88 -0.09
C VAL A 58 1.55 8.00 0.10
#